data_AF-A0A3N1PY10-F1
#
_entry.id   AF-A0A3N1PY10-F1
#
_cell.length_a   1.000
_cell.length_b   1.000
_cell.length_c   1.000
_cell.angle_alpha   90.00
_cell.angle_beta   90.00
_cell.angle_gamma   90.00
#
_symmetry.space_group_name_H-M   'P 1'
#
loop_
_entity.id
_entity.type
_entity.pdbx_description
1 polymer ?
#
loop_
_entity_poly.entity_id
_entity_poly.type
_entity_poly.pdbx_seq_one_letter_code
_entity_poly.pdbx_strand_id
1 'polypeptide(L)'
;MTTTEQYAAAHGISARRVRTLASQGVIPAHRRGKTWVIDSEDRPARPAAPRSMGTAMRAHMIRALRAQSLDGLTGPDRVRVAKHLGQLRRADNPADLLRSWFRDQVPAGFTPGEVIVRQAHERRDDRVVALVRKPRRKFANTGDRLARVIADERAIHQWTVGDLAALADVEARDIIDLEKGKPGVRIGSTRAALRALGVQPLALPPVTVRPTP
;
A
#
# COMPACT_ATOMS: atom_id res chain seq x y z
N MET A 1 -33.86 14.29 10.43
CA MET A 1 -33.73 14.21 8.96
C MET A 1 -32.28 14.43 8.61
N THR A 2 -31.59 13.40 8.12
CA THR A 2 -30.15 13.48 7.80
C THR A 2 -29.97 13.60 6.29
N THR A 3 -29.24 14.61 5.82
CA THR A 3 -28.94 14.74 4.39
C THR A 3 -27.86 13.74 3.96
N THR A 4 -27.74 13.47 2.66
CA THR A 4 -26.68 12.56 2.16
C THR A 4 -25.26 12.99 2.49
N GLU A 5 -25.03 14.29 2.68
CA GLU A 5 -23.72 14.85 3.05
C GLU A 5 -23.42 14.66 4.53
N GLN A 6 -24.41 14.90 5.39
CA GLN A 6 -24.30 14.64 6.83
C GLN A 6 -24.10 13.14 7.10
N TYR A 7 -24.82 12.28 6.37
CA TYR A 7 -24.67 10.83 6.48
C TYR A 7 -23.31 10.35 5.93
N ALA A 8 -22.84 10.95 4.84
CA ALA A 8 -21.50 10.67 4.30
C ALA A 8 -20.40 10.97 5.34
N ALA A 9 -20.47 12.15 5.97
CA ALA A 9 -19.53 12.57 7.00
C ALA A 9 -19.59 11.66 8.24
N ALA A 10 -20.80 11.34 8.73
CA ALA A 10 -20.99 10.49 9.91
C ALA A 10 -20.48 9.04 9.71
N HIS A 11 -20.48 8.54 8.47
CA HIS A 11 -20.14 7.15 8.16
C HIS A 11 -18.84 6.97 7.37
N GLY A 12 -18.07 8.04 7.15
CA GLY A 12 -16.77 7.96 6.46
C GLY A 12 -16.87 7.46 5.01
N ILE A 13 -18.00 7.69 4.34
CA ILE A 13 -18.24 7.29 2.94
C ILE A 13 -18.55 8.51 2.08
N SER A 14 -18.32 8.45 0.76
CA SER A 14 -18.59 9.60 -0.11
C SER A 14 -20.09 9.84 -0.32
N ALA A 15 -20.51 11.10 -0.47
CA ALA A 15 -21.91 11.45 -0.75
C ALA A 15 -22.45 10.75 -2.01
N ARG A 16 -21.59 10.52 -3.02
CA ARG A 16 -21.93 9.73 -4.20
C ARG A 16 -22.29 8.29 -3.83
N ARG A 17 -21.52 7.66 -2.93
CA ARG A 17 -21.79 6.29 -2.45
C ARG A 17 -23.09 6.22 -1.67
N VAL A 18 -23.39 7.23 -0.84
CA VAL A 18 -24.67 7.34 -0.11
C VAL A 18 -25.85 7.41 -1.09
N ARG A 19 -25.77 8.25 -2.14
CA ARG A 19 -26.81 8.33 -3.18
C ARG A 19 -27.00 7.01 -3.91
N THR A 20 -25.91 6.29 -4.22
CA THR A 20 -26.00 4.96 -4.83
C THR A 20 -26.71 3.96 -3.92
N LEU A 21 -26.37 3.93 -2.63
CA LEU A 21 -27.00 3.03 -1.66
C LEU A 21 -28.49 3.35 -1.46
N ALA A 22 -28.85 4.64 -1.41
CA ALA A 22 -30.24 5.09 -1.39
C ALA A 22 -31.00 4.67 -2.66
N SER A 23 -30.42 4.85 -3.84
CA SER A 23 -31.04 4.42 -5.10
C SER A 23 -31.18 2.91 -5.24
N GLN A 24 -30.37 2.14 -4.52
CA GLN A 24 -30.40 0.67 -4.48
C GLN A 24 -31.32 0.13 -3.37
N GLY A 25 -31.97 1.01 -2.60
CA GLY A 25 -32.83 0.60 -1.48
C GLY A 25 -32.08 -0.01 -0.29
N VAL A 26 -30.74 0.14 -0.23
CA VAL A 26 -29.91 -0.41 0.85
C VAL A 26 -29.98 0.45 2.12
N ILE A 27 -30.27 1.75 1.96
CA ILE A 27 -30.51 2.68 3.06
C ILE A 27 -31.93 3.23 2.88
N PRO A 28 -32.77 3.23 3.93
CA PRO A 28 -34.10 3.84 3.88
C PRO A 28 -33.94 5.34 3.64
N ALA A 29 -34.34 5.77 2.45
CA ALA A 29 -34.24 7.15 2.02
C ALA A 29 -35.35 7.46 1.03
N HIS A 30 -35.85 8.68 1.10
CA HIS A 30 -36.85 9.19 0.16
C HIS A 30 -36.34 10.48 -0.48
N ARG A 31 -36.88 10.80 -1.66
CA ARG A 31 -36.59 12.08 -2.33
C ARG A 31 -37.53 13.16 -1.79
N ARG A 32 -36.95 14.25 -1.33
CA ARG A 32 -37.67 15.50 -1.05
C ARG A 32 -37.13 16.57 -2.01
N GLY A 33 -37.85 16.81 -3.10
CA GLY A 33 -37.39 17.67 -4.19
C GLY A 33 -36.15 17.10 -4.91
N LYS A 34 -35.07 17.88 -4.98
CA LYS A 34 -33.79 17.48 -5.60
C LYS A 34 -32.82 16.77 -4.63
N THR A 35 -33.20 16.60 -3.37
CA THR A 35 -32.32 16.09 -2.32
C THR A 35 -32.82 14.75 -1.79
N TRP A 36 -31.90 13.82 -1.60
CA TRP A 36 -32.15 12.57 -0.89
C TRP A 36 -32.11 12.83 0.61
N VAL A 37 -33.21 12.49 1.30
CA VAL A 37 -33.33 12.54 2.76
C VAL A 37 -33.27 11.12 3.28
N ILE A 38 -32.41 10.86 4.27
CA ILE A 38 -32.26 9.54 4.89
C ILE A 38 -33.14 9.49 6.13
N ASP A 39 -34.04 8.52 6.15
CA ASP A 39 -34.95 8.28 7.27
C ASP A 39 -34.13 7.71 8.42
N SER A 40 -33.89 8.58 9.41
CA SER A 40 -32.83 8.41 10.40
C SER A 40 -33.26 7.59 11.62
N GLU A 41 -34.36 6.84 11.53
CA GLU A 41 -34.88 6.05 12.67
C GLU A 41 -34.41 4.59 12.68
N ASP A 42 -33.97 4.06 11.54
CA ASP A 42 -33.42 2.71 11.50
C ASP A 42 -31.90 2.71 11.63
N ARG A 43 -31.44 2.08 12.71
CA ARG A 43 -30.04 1.73 13.00
C ARG A 43 -29.35 1.28 11.69
N PRO A 44 -28.21 1.89 11.31
CA PRO A 44 -27.63 1.67 9.99
C PRO A 44 -27.34 0.19 9.77
N ALA A 45 -27.79 -0.34 8.63
CA ALA A 45 -27.34 -1.63 8.12
C ALA A 45 -25.81 -1.62 8.16
N ARG A 46 -25.24 -2.53 8.95
CA ARG A 46 -23.79 -2.69 9.12
C ARG A 46 -23.13 -2.59 7.74
N PRO A 47 -22.15 -1.68 7.53
CA PRO A 47 -21.53 -1.53 6.22
C PRO A 47 -21.06 -2.90 5.74
N ALA A 48 -21.55 -3.30 4.57
CA ALA A 48 -21.24 -4.61 4.00
C ALA A 48 -19.72 -4.82 4.06
N ALA A 49 -19.30 -5.89 4.73
CA ALA A 49 -17.90 -6.18 4.93
C ALA A 49 -17.16 -6.07 3.58
N PRO A 50 -16.02 -5.35 3.52
CA PRO A 50 -15.30 -5.12 2.27
C PRO A 50 -15.15 -6.44 1.52
N ARG A 51 -15.41 -6.41 0.20
CA ARG A 51 -15.31 -7.61 -0.65
C ARG A 51 -13.91 -8.19 -0.49
N SER A 52 -13.83 -9.50 -0.31
CA SER A 52 -12.56 -10.22 -0.31
C SER A 52 -11.79 -9.89 -1.59
N MET A 53 -10.48 -9.80 -1.46
CA MET A 53 -9.57 -9.58 -2.58
C MET A 53 -9.76 -10.70 -3.61
N GLY A 54 -9.83 -10.40 -4.92
CA GLY A 54 -9.95 -11.43 -5.96
C GLY A 54 -8.74 -12.36 -6.04
N THR A 55 -8.91 -13.58 -6.58
CA THR A 55 -7.87 -14.64 -6.58
C THR A 55 -6.52 -14.19 -7.15
N ALA A 56 -6.52 -13.51 -8.31
CA ALA A 56 -5.29 -13.00 -8.92
C ALA A 56 -4.56 -11.98 -8.03
N MET A 57 -5.31 -11.06 -7.43
CA MET A 57 -4.76 -10.06 -6.53
C MET A 57 -4.20 -10.69 -5.24
N ARG A 58 -4.85 -11.73 -4.71
CA ARG A 58 -4.32 -12.51 -3.56
C ARG A 58 -2.98 -13.16 -3.90
N ALA A 59 -2.86 -13.77 -5.08
CA ALA A 59 -1.61 -14.38 -5.52
C ALA A 59 -0.49 -13.33 -5.66
N HIS A 60 -0.80 -12.17 -6.25
CA HIS A 60 0.15 -11.06 -6.31
C HIS A 60 0.55 -10.54 -4.93
N MET A 61 -0.40 -10.41 -4.00
CA MET A 61 -0.14 -9.98 -2.63
C MET A 61 0.74 -10.99 -1.88
N ILE A 62 0.48 -12.29 -2.00
CA ILE A 62 1.32 -13.36 -1.41
C ILE A 62 2.75 -13.28 -1.96
N ARG A 63 2.90 -13.15 -3.28
CA ARG A 63 4.21 -13.00 -3.93
C ARG A 63 4.94 -11.75 -3.44
N ALA A 64 4.22 -10.63 -3.33
CA ALA A 64 4.77 -9.36 -2.89
C ALA A 64 5.15 -9.37 -1.40
N LEU A 65 4.39 -10.07 -0.54
CA LEU A 65 4.75 -10.29 0.87
C LEU A 65 6.02 -11.15 1.00
N ARG A 66 6.14 -12.20 0.19
CA ARG A 66 7.34 -13.05 0.17
C ARG A 66 8.59 -12.27 -0.23
N ALA A 67 8.51 -11.50 -1.32
CA ALA A 67 9.66 -10.76 -1.86
C ALA A 67 9.88 -9.40 -1.15
N GLN A 68 8.88 -8.92 -0.41
CA GLN A 68 8.77 -7.53 0.06
C GLN A 68 9.06 -6.53 -1.06
N SER A 69 8.56 -6.78 -2.27
CA SER A 69 8.84 -6.02 -3.49
C SER A 69 7.66 -6.20 -4.46
N LEU A 70 7.57 -5.30 -5.44
CA LEU A 70 6.57 -5.35 -6.51
C LEU A 70 7.10 -6.02 -7.77
N ASP A 71 8.17 -6.81 -7.64
CA ASP A 71 8.83 -7.46 -8.77
C ASP A 71 7.87 -8.30 -9.62
N GLY A 72 8.05 -8.19 -10.94
CA GLY A 72 7.19 -8.83 -11.94
C GLY A 72 5.74 -8.35 -11.94
N LEU A 73 5.39 -7.23 -11.30
CA LEU A 73 4.08 -6.59 -11.42
C LEU A 73 4.18 -5.37 -12.34
N THR A 74 3.19 -5.22 -13.22
CA THR A 74 3.10 -4.10 -14.16
C THR A 74 1.75 -3.41 -14.08
N GLY A 75 1.68 -2.19 -14.60
CA GLY A 75 0.42 -1.47 -14.80
C GLY A 75 -0.47 -1.35 -13.54
N PRO A 76 -1.80 -1.56 -13.68
CA PRO A 76 -2.75 -1.40 -12.59
C PRO A 76 -2.52 -2.33 -11.39
N ASP A 77 -2.01 -3.54 -11.62
CA ASP A 77 -1.76 -4.50 -10.53
C ASP A 77 -0.64 -4.05 -9.63
N ARG A 78 0.44 -3.51 -10.23
CA ARG A 78 1.53 -2.91 -9.47
C ARG A 78 1.02 -1.81 -8.53
N VAL A 79 0.18 -0.91 -9.03
CA VAL A 79 -0.39 0.20 -8.24
C VAL A 79 -1.27 -0.32 -7.10
N ARG A 80 -2.15 -1.28 -7.40
CA ARG A 80 -3.06 -1.88 -6.41
C ARG A 80 -2.28 -2.60 -5.29
N VAL A 81 -1.30 -3.43 -5.65
CA VAL A 81 -0.49 -4.16 -4.67
C VAL A 81 0.38 -3.20 -3.85
N ALA A 82 0.97 -2.18 -4.47
CA ALA A 82 1.71 -1.14 -3.76
C ALA A 82 0.85 -0.46 -2.69
N LYS A 83 -0.38 -0.10 -3.04
CA LYS A 83 -1.35 0.50 -2.11
C LYS A 83 -1.67 -0.45 -0.95
N HIS A 84 -1.93 -1.73 -1.22
CA HIS A 84 -2.22 -2.71 -0.17
C HIS A 84 -1.01 -2.96 0.74
N LEU A 85 0.20 -3.09 0.20
CA LEU A 85 1.43 -3.18 1.01
C LEU A 85 1.63 -1.92 1.87
N GLY A 86 1.37 -0.74 1.31
CA GLY A 86 1.47 0.53 2.03
C GLY A 86 0.48 0.62 3.19
N GLN A 87 -0.77 0.23 2.96
CA GLN A 87 -1.80 0.12 4.00
C GLN A 87 -1.38 -0.87 5.09
N LEU A 88 -0.90 -2.05 4.70
CA LEU A 88 -0.48 -3.08 5.64
C LEU A 88 0.67 -2.60 6.54
N ARG A 89 1.65 -1.90 5.97
CA ARG A 89 2.82 -1.40 6.71
C ARG A 89 2.49 -0.26 7.67
N ARG A 90 1.44 0.51 7.39
CA ARG A 90 0.99 1.66 8.21
C ARG A 90 -0.12 1.30 9.19
N ALA A 91 -0.69 0.10 9.08
CA ALA A 91 -1.76 -0.32 9.96
C ALA A 91 -1.27 -0.55 11.39
N ASP A 92 -2.09 -0.14 12.35
CA ASP A 92 -1.90 -0.47 13.76
C ASP A 92 -2.10 -1.98 13.97
N ASN A 93 -3.16 -2.54 13.35
CA ASN A 93 -3.39 -3.98 13.29
C ASN A 93 -3.30 -4.54 11.85
N PRO A 94 -2.11 -4.93 11.37
CA PRO A 94 -1.96 -5.53 10.04
C PRO A 94 -2.64 -6.90 9.92
N ALA A 95 -2.80 -7.65 11.02
CA ALA A 95 -3.44 -8.97 10.97
C ALA A 95 -4.93 -8.85 10.64
N ASP A 96 -5.63 -7.84 11.15
CA ASP A 96 -7.02 -7.54 10.81
C ASP A 96 -7.21 -7.23 9.32
N LEU A 97 -6.28 -6.47 8.72
CA LEU A 97 -6.32 -6.20 7.28
C LEU A 97 -6.14 -7.48 6.46
N LEU A 98 -5.18 -8.34 6.83
CA LEU A 98 -4.97 -9.60 6.15
C LEU A 98 -6.18 -10.53 6.28
N ARG A 99 -6.78 -10.64 7.47
CA ARG A 99 -8.04 -11.37 7.68
C ARG A 99 -9.17 -10.78 6.84
N SER A 100 -9.29 -9.46 6.76
CA SER A 100 -10.31 -8.81 5.94
C SER A 100 -10.13 -9.10 4.45
N TRP A 101 -8.89 -9.03 3.94
CA TRP A 101 -8.61 -9.19 2.51
C TRP A 101 -8.72 -10.64 2.05
N PHE A 102 -8.30 -11.60 2.88
CA PHE A 102 -8.29 -13.02 2.55
C PHE A 102 -9.55 -13.76 3.06
N ARG A 103 -10.25 -13.23 4.07
CA ARG A 103 -11.50 -13.74 4.65
C ARG A 103 -11.43 -15.25 4.96
N ASP A 104 -12.05 -16.08 4.13
CA ASP A 104 -12.13 -17.54 4.32
C ASP A 104 -11.10 -18.30 3.48
N GLN A 105 -10.23 -17.59 2.75
CA GLN A 105 -9.25 -18.15 1.83
C GLN A 105 -7.86 -18.12 2.45
N VAL A 106 -7.64 -19.05 3.39
CA VAL A 106 -6.32 -19.28 3.99
C VAL A 106 -5.45 -20.07 3.00
N PRO A 107 -4.27 -19.55 2.60
CA PRO A 107 -3.37 -20.33 1.78
C PRO A 107 -2.83 -21.54 2.55
N ALA A 108 -2.85 -22.72 1.90
CA ALA A 108 -2.35 -23.97 2.47
C ALA A 108 -0.82 -24.12 2.35
N GLY A 109 -0.17 -23.33 1.50
CA GLY A 109 1.27 -23.41 1.27
C GLY A 109 2.13 -22.92 2.44
N PHE A 110 3.45 -23.05 2.28
CA PHE A 110 4.45 -22.73 3.31
C PHE A 110 5.43 -21.64 2.88
N THR A 111 5.16 -20.92 1.79
CA THR A 111 6.00 -19.79 1.42
C THR A 111 5.89 -18.68 2.48
N PRO A 112 6.93 -17.84 2.65
CA PRO A 112 6.90 -16.77 3.66
C PRO A 112 5.67 -15.86 3.58
N GLY A 113 5.19 -15.54 2.37
CA GLY A 113 3.99 -14.73 2.16
C GLY A 113 2.71 -15.43 2.63
N GLU A 114 2.58 -16.73 2.37
CA GLU A 114 1.43 -17.54 2.82
C GLU A 114 1.44 -17.71 4.33
N VAL A 115 2.62 -17.95 4.92
CA VAL A 115 2.78 -18.08 6.37
C VAL A 115 2.30 -16.82 7.09
N ILE A 116 2.61 -15.62 6.58
CA ILE A 116 2.14 -14.35 7.16
C ILE A 116 0.60 -14.29 7.17
N VAL A 117 -0.04 -14.65 6.05
CA VAL A 117 -1.51 -14.65 5.93
C VAL A 117 -2.14 -15.68 6.86
N ARG A 118 -1.55 -16.88 6.92
CA ARG A 118 -2.02 -17.95 7.81
C ARG A 118 -1.91 -17.57 9.28
N GLN A 119 -0.77 -17.00 9.69
CA GLN A 119 -0.59 -16.49 11.06
C GLN A 119 -1.62 -15.43 11.43
N ALA A 120 -2.03 -14.58 10.49
CA ALA A 120 -3.14 -13.66 10.71
C ALA A 120 -4.46 -14.39 10.97
N HIS A 121 -4.75 -15.51 10.31
CA HIS A 121 -6.00 -16.26 10.56
C HIS A 121 -5.93 -17.09 11.84
N GLU A 122 -4.74 -17.54 12.22
CA GLU A 122 -4.45 -18.18 13.51
C GLU A 122 -4.43 -17.20 14.70
N ARG A 123 -4.74 -15.91 14.48
CA ARG A 123 -4.72 -14.83 15.50
C ARG A 123 -3.37 -14.64 16.19
N ARG A 124 -2.27 -14.94 15.48
CA ARG A 124 -0.90 -14.67 15.95
C ARG A 124 -0.48 -13.25 15.59
N ASP A 125 -1.25 -12.26 16.07
CA ASP A 125 -1.18 -10.88 15.60
C ASP A 125 0.20 -10.25 15.84
N ASP A 126 0.82 -10.51 17.00
CA ASP A 126 2.18 -10.03 17.31
C ASP A 126 3.23 -10.55 16.32
N ARG A 127 3.08 -11.79 15.86
CA ARG A 127 3.98 -12.37 14.85
C ARG A 127 3.80 -11.71 13.50
N VAL A 128 2.55 -11.44 13.10
CA VAL A 128 2.25 -10.69 11.87
C VAL A 128 2.84 -9.29 11.95
N VAL A 129 2.66 -8.58 13.06
CA VAL A 129 3.24 -7.25 13.29
C VAL A 129 4.77 -7.30 13.14
N ALA A 130 5.43 -8.25 13.81
CA ALA A 130 6.88 -8.39 13.74
C ALA A 130 7.38 -8.67 12.30
N LEU A 131 6.66 -9.50 11.53
CA LEU A 131 7.03 -9.83 10.15
C LEU A 131 6.79 -8.68 9.18
N VAL A 132 5.66 -7.96 9.32
CA VAL A 132 5.31 -6.82 8.46
C VAL A 132 6.19 -5.60 8.73
N ARG A 133 6.55 -5.36 10.00
CA ARG A 133 7.37 -4.21 10.42
C ARG A 133 8.88 -4.47 10.37
N LYS A 134 9.31 -5.68 10.00
CA LYS A 134 10.73 -6.04 9.90
C LYS A 134 11.49 -5.02 9.04
N PRO A 135 12.69 -4.57 9.47
CA PRO A 135 13.54 -3.69 8.68
C PRO A 135 13.79 -4.25 7.28
N ARG A 136 13.67 -3.40 6.26
CA ARG A 136 13.79 -3.80 4.85
C ARG A 136 15.26 -3.81 4.47
N ARG A 137 15.88 -4.98 4.61
CA ARG A 137 17.28 -5.20 4.17
C ARG A 137 17.29 -5.68 2.72
N LYS A 138 17.89 -4.90 1.83
CA LYS A 138 17.83 -5.16 0.37
C LYS A 138 19.23 -5.19 -0.25
N PHE A 139 19.47 -6.14 -1.14
CA PHE A 139 20.64 -6.14 -2.00
C PHE A 139 20.40 -5.25 -3.21
N ALA A 140 21.08 -4.10 -3.25
CA ALA A 140 21.01 -3.13 -4.34
C ALA A 140 22.38 -3.04 -5.03
N ASN A 141 22.99 -4.18 -5.34
CA ASN A 141 24.37 -4.29 -5.84
C ASN A 141 24.56 -3.92 -7.32
N THR A 142 23.47 -3.69 -8.06
CA THR A 142 23.50 -3.25 -9.47
C THR A 142 22.60 -2.03 -9.64
N GLY A 143 22.86 -1.23 -10.67
CA GLY A 143 22.02 -0.07 -11.02
C GLY A 143 20.55 -0.44 -11.14
N ASP A 144 20.23 -1.51 -11.88
CA ASP A 144 18.86 -1.99 -12.08
C ASP A 144 18.17 -2.44 -10.78
N ARG A 145 18.90 -3.12 -9.89
CA ARG A 145 18.36 -3.55 -8.60
C ARG A 145 18.10 -2.36 -7.69
N LEU A 146 19.03 -1.40 -7.64
CA LEU A 146 18.86 -0.17 -6.89
C LEU A 146 17.65 0.63 -7.41
N ALA A 147 17.56 0.81 -8.71
CA ALA A 147 16.44 1.47 -9.38
C ALA A 147 15.10 0.84 -9.02
N ARG A 148 15.02 -0.50 -9.10
CA ARG A 148 13.82 -1.26 -8.73
C ARG A 148 13.45 -1.09 -7.26
N VAL A 149 14.41 -1.19 -6.35
CA VAL A 149 14.17 -1.02 -4.91
C VAL A 149 13.61 0.37 -4.62
N ILE A 150 14.20 1.41 -5.20
CA ILE A 150 13.74 2.80 -5.02
C ILE A 150 12.32 2.96 -5.57
N ALA A 151 12.08 2.53 -6.82
CA ALA A 151 10.78 2.66 -7.46
C ALA A 151 9.68 1.85 -6.77
N ASP A 152 10.00 0.66 -6.26
CA ASP A 152 9.07 -0.18 -5.50
C ASP A 152 8.70 0.45 -4.17
N GLU A 153 9.70 0.83 -3.39
CA GLU A 153 9.47 1.38 -2.06
C GLU A 153 8.77 2.74 -2.14
N ARG A 154 9.16 3.61 -3.09
CA ARG A 154 8.45 4.87 -3.34
C ARG A 154 6.99 4.63 -3.71
N ALA A 155 6.72 3.65 -4.57
CA ALA A 155 5.35 3.30 -4.91
C ALA A 155 4.56 2.73 -3.73
N ILE A 156 5.17 1.92 -2.87
CA ILE A 156 4.51 1.37 -1.67
C ILE A 156 4.15 2.49 -0.68
N HIS A 157 5.02 3.49 -0.53
CA HIS A 157 4.74 4.71 0.24
C HIS A 157 3.70 5.62 -0.42
N GLN A 158 3.41 5.42 -1.71
CA GLN A 158 2.54 6.26 -2.54
C GLN A 158 3.08 7.69 -2.68
N TRP A 159 4.41 7.82 -2.72
CA TRP A 159 5.10 9.09 -2.88
C TRP A 159 5.38 9.39 -4.35
N THR A 160 5.32 10.68 -4.70
CA THR A 160 5.89 11.19 -5.95
C THR A 160 7.42 11.23 -5.86
N VAL A 161 8.07 11.46 -7.00
CA VAL A 161 9.52 11.71 -7.03
C VAL A 161 9.87 12.94 -6.18
N GLY A 162 9.05 13.98 -6.23
CA GLY A 162 9.24 15.21 -5.45
C GLY A 162 9.13 14.96 -3.95
N ASP A 163 8.16 14.15 -3.50
CA ASP A 163 8.00 13.81 -2.08
C ASP A 163 9.24 13.08 -1.54
N LEU A 164 9.77 12.11 -2.30
CA LEU A 164 10.99 11.40 -1.90
C LEU A 164 12.21 12.32 -1.90
N ALA A 165 12.34 13.18 -2.90
CA ALA A 165 13.44 14.15 -3.00
C ALA A 165 13.44 15.11 -1.82
N ALA A 166 12.28 15.68 -1.48
CA ALA A 166 12.11 16.57 -0.34
C ALA A 166 12.39 15.86 0.99
N LEU A 167 11.90 14.62 1.18
CA LEU A 167 12.13 13.86 2.40
C LEU A 167 13.60 13.43 2.58
N ALA A 168 14.30 13.17 1.47
CA ALA A 168 15.70 12.77 1.47
C ALA A 168 16.68 13.96 1.46
N ASP A 169 16.19 15.19 1.32
CA ASP A 169 17.01 16.40 1.14
C ASP A 169 17.99 16.28 -0.04
N VAL A 170 17.46 15.89 -1.21
CA VAL A 170 18.22 15.72 -2.45
C VAL A 170 17.47 16.29 -3.65
N GLU A 171 18.19 16.51 -4.75
CA GLU A 171 17.60 16.94 -6.01
C GLU A 171 16.64 15.88 -6.58
N ALA A 172 15.47 16.31 -7.08
CA ALA A 172 14.52 15.41 -7.74
C ALA A 172 15.15 14.69 -8.95
N ARG A 173 16.11 15.34 -9.61
CA ARG A 173 16.88 14.74 -10.71
C ARG A 173 17.70 13.53 -10.27
N ASP A 174 18.29 13.57 -9.07
CA ASP A 174 19.04 12.42 -8.53
C ASP A 174 18.10 11.22 -8.33
N ILE A 175 16.88 11.45 -7.83
CA ILE A 175 15.87 10.38 -7.69
C ILE A 175 15.48 9.80 -9.06
N ILE A 176 15.25 10.64 -10.07
CA ILE A 176 14.92 10.19 -11.43
C ILE A 176 16.07 9.36 -12.01
N ASP A 177 17.31 9.82 -11.85
CA ASP A 177 18.48 9.13 -12.38
C ASP A 177 18.71 7.79 -11.64
N LEU A 178 18.45 7.74 -10.33
CA LEU A 178 18.46 6.50 -9.54
C LEU A 178 17.37 5.51 -10.00
N GLU A 179 16.14 5.96 -10.23
CA GLU A 179 15.04 5.10 -10.71
C GLU A 179 15.25 4.61 -12.15
N LYS A 180 16.10 5.28 -12.92
CA LYS A 180 16.54 4.85 -14.25
C LYS A 180 17.81 4.01 -14.23
N GLY A 181 18.39 3.75 -13.05
CA GLY A 181 19.62 2.99 -12.89
C GLY A 181 20.84 3.67 -13.51
N LYS A 182 20.80 5.00 -13.70
CA LYS A 182 21.89 5.72 -14.34
C LYS A 182 23.12 5.75 -13.43
N PRO A 183 24.33 5.53 -13.99
CA PRO A 183 25.57 5.71 -13.23
C PRO A 183 25.81 7.20 -12.93
N GLY A 184 26.63 7.48 -11.92
CA GLY A 184 27.12 8.83 -11.61
C GLY A 184 26.28 9.64 -10.61
N VAL A 185 25.23 9.06 -10.03
CA VAL A 185 24.56 9.66 -8.86
C VAL A 185 25.48 9.54 -7.64
N ARG A 186 25.59 10.61 -6.85
CA ARG A 186 26.47 10.64 -5.67
C ARG A 186 26.01 9.58 -4.66
N ILE A 187 26.97 8.88 -4.06
CA ILE A 187 26.69 7.88 -3.02
C ILE A 187 25.94 8.46 -1.81
N GLY A 188 26.17 9.74 -1.50
CA GLY A 188 25.42 10.49 -0.49
C GLY A 188 23.93 10.56 -0.81
N SER A 189 23.58 11.01 -2.02
CA SER A 189 22.19 11.07 -2.50
C SER A 189 21.54 9.68 -2.51
N THR A 190 22.26 8.65 -2.95
CA THR A 190 21.77 7.26 -2.93
C THR A 190 21.43 6.79 -1.51
N ARG A 191 22.33 7.02 -0.55
CA ARG A 191 22.12 6.62 0.85
C ARG A 191 20.99 7.42 1.51
N ALA A 192 20.88 8.72 1.19
CA ALA A 192 19.81 9.57 1.69
C ALA A 192 18.43 9.09 1.21
N ALA A 193 18.28 8.82 -0.09
CA ALA A 193 17.05 8.29 -0.67
C ALA A 193 16.64 6.94 -0.04
N LEU A 194 17.59 6.00 0.11
CA LEU A 194 17.31 4.71 0.73
C LEU A 194 16.91 4.84 2.21
N ARG A 195 17.55 5.75 2.95
CA ARG A 195 17.20 6.04 4.34
C ARG A 195 15.80 6.61 4.46
N ALA A 196 15.44 7.58 3.62
CA ALA A 196 14.10 8.17 3.57
C ALA A 196 13.00 7.12 3.28
N LEU A 197 13.32 6.12 2.46
CA LEU A 197 12.43 4.98 2.18
C LEU A 197 12.37 3.94 3.32
N GLY A 198 13.21 4.05 4.35
CA GLY A 198 13.34 3.06 5.42
C GLY A 198 13.98 1.75 4.96
N VAL A 199 14.86 1.82 3.96
CA VAL A 199 15.58 0.68 3.38
C VAL A 199 17.03 0.67 3.88
N GLN A 200 17.46 -0.47 4.40
CA GLN A 200 18.86 -0.72 4.74
C GLN A 200 19.53 -1.48 3.58
N PRO A 201 20.43 -0.85 2.81
CA PRO A 201 21.15 -1.57 1.76
C PRO A 201 22.16 -2.54 2.38
N LEU A 202 22.16 -3.78 1.89
CA LEU A 202 23.18 -4.79 2.21
C LEU A 202 24.38 -4.71 1.26
N ALA A 203 24.16 -4.20 0.06
CA ALA A 203 25.17 -3.91 -0.95
C ALA A 203 24.65 -2.79 -1.84
N LEU A 204 25.56 -1.93 -2.30
CA LEU A 204 25.31 -0.83 -3.23
C LEU A 204 26.11 -1.06 -4.52
N PRO A 205 25.71 -0.47 -5.66
CA PRO A 205 26.53 -0.58 -6.85
C PRO A 205 27.86 0.17 -6.62
N PRO A 206 28.92 -0.20 -7.36
CA PRO A 206 30.20 0.49 -7.26
C PRO A 206 30.01 1.99 -7.52
N VAL A 207 30.59 2.80 -6.64
CA VAL A 207 30.44 4.26 -6.70
C VAL A 207 31.28 4.79 -7.86
N THR A 208 30.65 5.23 -8.94
CA THR A 208 31.31 6.10 -9.89
C THR A 208 31.34 7.51 -9.29
N VAL A 209 32.49 7.88 -8.73
CA VAL A 209 32.72 9.25 -8.25
C VAL A 209 32.60 10.16 -9.47
N ARG A 210 31.59 11.03 -9.47
CA ARG A 210 31.46 12.07 -10.48
C ARG A 210 32.64 13.03 -10.26
N PRO A 211 33.56 13.21 -11.22
CA PRO A 211 34.65 14.16 -11.05
C PRO A 211 34.04 15.54 -10.79
N THR A 212 34.55 16.20 -9.75
CA THR A 212 34.21 17.60 -9.46
C THR A 212 34.77 18.45 -10.62
N PRO A 213 34.00 19.38 -11.19
CA PRO A 213 34.51 20.27 -12.23
C PRO A 213 35.66 21.14 -11.71
#